data_AF-A0A6M0C1I8-F1
#
_entry.id   AF-A0A6M0C1I8-F1
#
_cell.length_a   1.000
_cell.length_b   1.000
_cell.length_c   1.000
_cell.angle_alpha   90.00
_cell.angle_beta   90.00
_cell.angle_gamma   90.00
#
_symmetry.space_group_name_H-M   'P 1'
#
loop_
_entity.id
_entity.type
_entity.pdbx_description
1 polymer ?
#
loop_
_entity_poly.entity_id
_entity_poly.type
_entity_poly.pdbx_seq_one_letter_code
_entity_poly.pdbx_strand_id
1 'polypeptide(L)' 'MTHFGAICPTHFTGHLNTMLPLAQELKRRGHRVTFIGIVGYEAKVLAAGLEYL' A
#
# COMPACT_ATOMS: atom_id res chain seq x y z
N MET A 1 -1.92 16.86 6.37
CA MET A 1 -2.37 15.47 6.61
C MET A 1 -3.30 15.11 5.48
N THR A 2 -2.96 14.10 4.67
CA THR A 2 -3.69 13.73 3.44
C THR A 2 -3.92 12.24 3.46
N HIS A 3 -5.05 11.78 2.92
CA HIS A 3 -5.35 10.36 2.73
C HIS A 3 -5.20 10.01 1.25
N PHE A 4 -4.28 9.08 0.97
CA PHE A 4 -4.04 8.55 -0.36
C PHE A 4 -4.68 7.18 -0.52
N GLY A 5 -5.40 6.98 -1.63
CA GLY A 5 -5.77 5.67 -2.14
C GLY A 5 -4.70 5.17 -3.11
N ALA A 6 -4.26 3.93 -2.96
CA ALA A 6 -3.27 3.30 -3.84
C ALA A 6 -3.85 2.04 -4.48
N ILE A 7 -3.72 1.89 -5.80
CA ILE A 7 -4.16 0.70 -6.54
C ILE A 7 -2.93 0.07 -7.19
N CYS A 8 -2.75 -1.23 -6.98
CA CYS A 8 -1.67 -2.02 -7.57
C CYS A 8 -2.26 -3.22 -8.34
N PRO A 9 -2.09 -3.31 -9.67
CA PRO A 9 -2.57 -4.44 -10.45
C PRO A 9 -2.02 -5.78 -9.94
N THR A 10 -2.88 -6.80 -9.84
CA THR A 10 -2.59 -8.07 -9.16
C THR A 10 -1.80 -9.09 -9.96
N HIS A 11 -1.54 -8.84 -11.24
CA HIS A 11 -0.86 -9.82 -12.09
C HIS A 11 0.61 -10.03 -11.70
N PHE A 12 1.28 -9.02 -11.13
CA PHE A 12 2.68 -9.12 -10.72
C PHE A 12 2.96 -8.36 -9.43
N THR A 13 3.71 -8.99 -8.53
CA THR A 13 4.08 -8.39 -7.23
C THR A 13 5.07 -7.23 -7.37
N GLY A 14 5.65 -7.01 -8.56
CA GLY A 14 6.61 -5.93 -8.81
C GLY A 14 6.02 -4.54 -8.52
N HIS A 15 4.78 -4.29 -8.91
CA HIS A 15 4.10 -3.02 -8.63
C HIS A 15 3.94 -2.80 -7.13
N LEU A 16 3.50 -3.83 -6.40
CA LEU A 16 3.30 -3.76 -4.96
C LEU A 16 4.62 -3.51 -4.23
N ASN A 17 5.65 -4.29 -4.53
CA ASN A 17 6.96 -4.19 -3.86
C ASN A 17 7.57 -2.79 -4.01
N THR A 18 7.37 -2.13 -5.16
CA THR A 18 7.84 -0.75 -5.38
C THR A 18 7.02 0.29 -4.61
N MET A 19 5.70 0.06 -4.46
CA MET A 19 4.80 1.01 -3.80
C MET A 19 4.87 0.95 -2.26
N LEU A 20 5.25 -0.18 -1.67
CA LEU A 20 5.31 -0.34 -0.21
C LEU A 20 6.29 0.65 0.46
N PRO A 21 7.56 0.81 0.03
CA PRO A 21 8.48 1.78 0.64
C PRO A 21 8.00 3.23 0.50
N LEU A 22 7.39 3.59 -0.65
CA LEU A 22 6.82 4.92 -0.86
C LEU A 22 5.66 5.18 0.10
N ALA A 23 4.75 4.22 0.25
CA ALA A 23 3.62 4.33 1.17
C ALA A 23 4.07 4.40 2.63
N GLN A 24 5.11 3.66 3.01
CA GLN A 24 5.72 3.74 4.35
C GLN A 24 6.30 5.12 4.63
N GLU A 25 6.97 5.73 3.64
CA GLU A 25 7.51 7.08 3.78
C GLU A 25 6.40 8.14 3.88
N LEU A 26 5.33 8.02 3.10
CA LEU A 26 4.14 8.87 3.24
C LEU A 26 3.52 8.74 4.64
N LYS A 27 3.39 7.50 5.14
CA LYS A 27 2.92 7.23 6.50
C LYS A 27 3.82 7.89 7.55
N ARG A 28 5.14 7.74 7.42
CA ARG A 28 6.13 8.35 8.33
C ARG A 28 6.03 9.88 8.37
N ARG A 29 5.67 10.51 7.25
CA ARG A 29 5.41 11.97 7.15
C ARG A 29 4.03 12.40 7.68
N GLY A 30 3.27 11.48 8.27
CA GLY A 30 1.95 11.75 8.86
C GLY A 30 0.80 11.70 7.86
N HIS A 31 0.97 11.08 6.68
CA HIS A 31 -0.14 10.81 5.78
C HIS A 31 -0.78 9.45 6.08
N ARG A 32 -2.01 9.26 5.61
CA ARG A 32 -2.68 7.96 5.60
C ARG A 32 -2.61 7.38 4.20
N VAL A 33 -2.34 6.09 4.07
CA VAL A 33 -2.29 5.38 2.78
C VAL A 33 -3.06 4.08 2.91
N THR A 34 -4.06 3.90 2.05
CA THR A 34 -4.85 2.66 1.96
C THR A 34 -4.65 2.05 0.58
N PHE A 35 -4.22 0.79 0.55
CA PHE A 35 -4.14 0.01 -0.67
C PHE A 35 -5.50 -0.58 -0.97
N ILE A 36 -6.09 -0.20 -2.09
CA ILE A 36 -7.35 -0.71 -2.62
C ILE A 36 -6.99 -1.89 -3.51
N GLY A 37 -7.18 -3.09 -2.98
CA GLY A 37 -6.64 -4.29 -3.57
C GLY A 37 -7.66 -5.16 -4.29
N ILE A 38 -7.16 -5.93 -5.27
CA ILE A 38 -7.78 -7.16 -5.74
C ILE A 38 -7.06 -8.32 -5.01
N VAL A 39 -7.75 -9.44 -4.79
CA VAL A 39 -7.34 -10.61 -3.96
C VAL A 39 -5.84 -10.95 -4.02
N GLY A 40 -5.21 -11.16 -2.86
CA GLY A 40 -3.86 -11.75 -2.73
C GLY A 40 -2.75 -10.83 -2.18
N TYR A 41 -3.02 -9.54 -1.99
CA TYR A 41 -2.02 -8.57 -1.52
C TYR A 41 -2.19 -8.11 -0.07
N GLU A 42 -3.32 -8.39 0.56
CA GLU A 42 -3.64 -7.97 1.93
C GLU A 42 -2.52 -8.30 2.92
N ALA A 43 -2.09 -9.57 2.98
CA ALA A 43 -1.06 -10.00 3.92
C ALA A 43 0.26 -9.22 3.79
N LYS A 44 0.68 -8.89 2.56
CA LYS A 44 1.91 -8.11 2.31
C LYS A 44 1.74 -6.63 2.69
N VAL A 45 0.58 -6.05 2.42
CA VAL A 45 0.26 -4.65 2.78
C VAL A 45 0.22 -4.50 4.30
N LEU A 46 -0.47 -5.42 5.00
CA LEU A 46 -0.56 -5.40 6.45
C LEU A 46 0.81 -5.64 7.10
N ALA A 47 1.62 -6.57 6.58
CA ALA A 47 2.98 -6.80 7.06
C ALA A 47 3.90 -5.58 6.90
N ALA A 48 3.64 -4.71 5.93
CA ALA A 48 4.35 -3.44 5.75
C ALA A 48 3.83 -2.32 6.67
N GLY A 49 2.84 -2.59 7.52
CA GLY A 49 2.22 -1.64 8.44
C GLY A 49 1.30 -0.63 7.75
N LEU A 50 0.70 -1.00 6.62
CA LEU A 50 -0.16 -0.14 5.81
C LEU A 50 -1.62 -0.63 5.86
N GLU A 51 -2.56 0.22 5.48
CA GLU A 51 -3.99 -0.11 5.47
C GLU A 51 -4.38 -0.79 4.15
N TYR A 52 -5.35 -1.69 4.20
CA TYR A 52 -5.89 -2.41 3.05
C TYR A 52 -7.41 -2.28 3.02
N LEU A 53 -7.97 -2.05 1.83
CA LEU A 53 -9.40 -2.04 1.52
C LEU A 53 -9.69 -2.95 0.33
#